data_AF-A0A8T6IGS1-F1
#
_entry.id   AF-A0A8T6IGS1-F1
#
_cell.length_a   1.000
_cell.length_b   1.000
_cell.length_c   1.000
_cell.angle_alpha   90.00
_cell.angle_beta   90.00
_cell.angle_gamma   90.00
#
_symmetry.space_group_name_H-M   'P 1'
#
loop_
_entity.id
_entity.type
_entity.pdbx_description
1 polymer ?
#
loop_
_entity_poly.entity_id
_entity_poly.type
_entity_poly.pdbx_seq_one_letter_code
_entity_poly.pdbx_strand_id
1 'polypeptide(L)' 'PFDRSIDVRVTRLRGKIESNPSSPVFIKTIWGKGYMFCPDTA' A
#
# COMPACT_ATOMS: atom_id res chain seq x y z
N PRO A 1 -8.31 1.39 20.33
CA PRO A 1 -8.74 1.56 18.92
C PRO A 1 -7.50 1.54 18.01
N PHE A 2 -7.42 0.59 17.06
CA PHE A 2 -6.33 0.58 16.08
C PHE A 2 -6.48 1.82 15.19
N ASP A 3 -5.45 2.67 15.17
CA ASP A 3 -5.43 3.86 14.33
C ASP A 3 -5.42 3.45 12.84
N ARG A 4 -6.56 3.63 12.18
CA ARG A 4 -6.73 3.35 10.74
C ARG A 4 -6.18 4.47 9.86
N SER A 5 -5.54 5.50 10.44
CA SER A 5 -4.98 6.61 9.68
C SER A 5 -3.88 6.16 8.71
N ILE A 6 -3.18 5.06 9.00
CA ILE A 6 -2.21 4.44 8.09
C ILE A 6 -2.90 3.90 6.84
N ASP A 7 -3.95 3.08 6.99
CA ASP A 7 -4.70 2.51 5.87
C ASP A 7 -5.26 3.59 4.94
N VAL A 8 -5.76 4.71 5.51
CA VAL A 8 -6.24 5.86 4.72
C VAL A 8 -5.10 6.49 3.92
N ARG A 9 -3.94 6.69 4.54
CA ARG A 9 -2.77 7.26 3.84
C ARG A 9 -2.23 6.31 2.76
N VAL A 10 -2.17 5.00 3.05
CA VAL A 10 -1.74 3.99 2.08
C VAL A 10 -2.71 3.92 0.89
N THR A 11 -4.01 3.97 1.14
CA THR A 11 -5.03 4.00 0.07
C THR A 11 -4.86 5.22 -0.83
N ARG A 12 -4.69 6.41 -0.24
CA ARG A 12 -4.44 7.66 -0.98
C ARG A 12 -3.13 7.62 -1.76
N LEU A 13 -2.08 7.03 -1.19
CA LEU A 13 -0.78 6.91 -1.82
C LEU A 13 -0.83 5.95 -3.02
N ARG A 14 -1.42 4.76 -2.85
CA ARG A 14 -1.63 3.79 -3.94
C ARG A 14 -2.40 4.40 -5.11
N GLY A 15 -3.44 5.20 -4.82
CA GLY A 15 -4.18 5.93 -5.86
C GLY A 15 -3.36 6.92 -6.68
N LYS A 16 -2.17 7.33 -6.21
CA LYS A 16 -1.28 8.27 -6.91
C LYS A 16 -0.13 7.58 -7.64
N ILE A 17 0.36 6.46 -7.12
CA ILE A 17 1.61 5.83 -7.62
C ILE A 17 1.37 4.51 -8.35
N GLU A 18 0.27 3.81 -8.07
CA GLU A 18 -0.04 2.53 -8.70
C GLU A 18 -0.86 2.77 -9.97
N SER A 19 -0.55 2.07 -11.05
CA SER A 19 -1.39 2.11 -12.26
C SER A 19 -2.77 1.49 -12.02
N ASN A 20 -2.85 0.46 -11.17
CA ASN A 20 -4.10 -0.14 -10.69
C ASN A 20 -4.05 -0.33 -9.17
N PRO A 21 -4.72 0.51 -8.36
CA PRO A 21 -4.71 0.43 -6.90
C PRO A 21 -5.23 -0.89 -6.32
N SER A 22 -6.06 -1.62 -7.07
CA SER A 22 -6.58 -2.94 -6.68
C SER A 22 -5.55 -4.08 -6.86
N SER A 23 -4.47 -3.81 -7.61
CA SER A 23 -3.36 -4.74 -7.83
C SER A 23 -2.02 -4.01 -7.59
N PRO A 24 -1.73 -3.62 -6.33
CA PRO A 24 -0.59 -2.76 -6.02
C PRO A 24 0.74 -3.51 -6.18
N VAL A 25 1.68 -2.90 -6.92
CA VAL A 25 3.02 -3.43 -7.17
C VAL A 25 4.07 -2.75 -6.30
N PHE A 26 3.92 -1.45 -6.02
CA PHE A 26 4.88 -0.68 -5.24
C PHE A 26 4.67 -0.79 -3.74
N ILE A 27 3.42 -0.85 -3.26
CA ILE A 27 3.14 -0.98 -1.83
C ILE A 27 2.34 -2.26 -1.59
N LYS A 28 2.98 -3.31 -1.06
CA LYS A 28 2.34 -4.60 -0.77
C LYS A 28 1.82 -4.65 0.68
N THR A 29 0.68 -5.30 0.88
CA THR A 29 0.16 -5.58 2.22
C THR A 29 0.77 -6.88 2.72
N ILE A 30 1.44 -6.85 3.86
CA ILE A 30 1.94 -8.02 4.57
C ILE A 30 1.03 -8.27 5.77
N TRP A 31 0.16 -9.27 5.65
CA TRP A 31 -0.86 -9.58 6.67
C TRP A 31 -0.23 -9.83 8.05
N GLY A 32 -0.79 -9.18 9.07
CA GLY A 32 -0.27 -9.25 10.44
C GLY A 32 1.03 -8.47 10.70
N LYS A 33 1.60 -7.80 9.68
CA LYS A 33 2.84 -6.99 9.82
C LYS A 33 2.68 -5.54 9.39
N GLY A 34 1.91 -5.26 8.34
CA GLY A 34 1.70 -3.91 7.82
C GLY A 34 1.92 -3.82 6.30
N TYR A 35 2.66 -2.81 5.85
CA TYR A 35 2.89 -2.53 4.44
C TYR A 35 4.39 -2.54 4.12
N MET A 36 4.74 -3.02 2.93
CA MET A 36 6.11 -3.07 2.44
C MET A 36 6.21 -2.30 1.12
N PHE A 37 7.21 -1.43 1.01
CA PHE A 37 7.55 -0.76 -0.23
C PHE A 37 8.47 -1.65 -1.08
N CYS A 38 8.11 -1.82 -2.35
CA CYS A 38 8.80 -2.63 -3.35
C CYS A 38 9.02 -1.76 -4.59
N PRO A 39 10.08 -0.92 -4.63
CA PRO A 39 10.51 -0.27 -5.85
C PRO A 39 11.10 -1.37 -6.75
N ASP A 40 10.61 -1.51 -7.98
CA ASP A 40 10.98 -2.56 -8.94
C ASP A 40 10.59 -4.00 -8.56
N THR A 41 9.61 -4.51 -9.29
CA THR A 41 9.72 -5.87 -9.84
C THR A 41 9.66 -5.71 -11.34
N ALA A 42 10.83 -5.80 -11.99
CA ALA A 42 10.90 -6.17 -13.40
C ALA A 42 10.07 -7.43 -13.67
#